data_AF-A0A1H3QEY0-F1
#
_entry.id   AF-A0A1H3QEY0-F1
#
_cell.length_a   1.000
_cell.length_b   1.000
_cell.length_c   1.000
_cell.angle_alpha   90.00
_cell.angle_beta   90.00
_cell.angle_gamma   90.00
#
_symmetry.space_group_name_H-M   'P 1'
#
loop_
_entity.id
_entity.type
_entity.pdbx_description
1 polymer ?
#
loop_
_entity_poly.entity_id
_entity_poly.type
_entity_poly.pdbx_seq_one_letter_code
_entity_poly.pdbx_strand_id
1 'polypeptide(L)'
;MLVNVMKSIYKSMFMVALGMAYSMQLYAHGGLSLAEDMCKLTIGPYTMHFTGYQPESTQEQEFCEDIPLIGRTVVALDYINEELRPMTTEV
;
A
#
# COMPACT_ATOMS: atom_id res chain seq x y z
N MET A 1 -42.09 -28.56 -3.75
CA MET A 1 -41.77 -27.33 -3.00
C MET A 1 -40.39 -27.42 -2.32
N LEU A 2 -40.14 -28.45 -1.49
CA LEU A 2 -38.84 -28.68 -0.80
C LEU A 2 -37.60 -28.72 -1.73
N VAL A 3 -37.69 -29.39 -2.88
CA VAL A 3 -36.55 -29.53 -3.82
C VAL A 3 -36.11 -28.19 -4.44
N ASN A 4 -37.07 -27.31 -4.75
CA ASN A 4 -36.77 -25.97 -5.29
C ASN A 4 -36.19 -25.04 -4.21
N VAL A 5 -36.62 -25.21 -2.95
CA VAL A 5 -36.05 -24.50 -1.80
C VAL A 5 -34.61 -24.94 -1.57
N MET A 6 -34.32 -26.24 -1.58
CA MET A 6 -32.93 -26.76 -1.49
C MET A 6 -32.04 -26.26 -2.64
N LYS A 7 -32.55 -26.21 -3.87
CA LYS A 7 -31.80 -25.67 -5.02
C LYS A 7 -31.50 -24.17 -4.88
N SER A 8 -32.42 -23.41 -4.29
CA SER A 8 -32.23 -21.99 -3.99
C SER A 8 -31.17 -21.78 -2.91
N ILE A 9 -31.22 -22.58 -1.83
CA ILE A 9 -30.23 -22.53 -0.74
C ILE A 9 -28.84 -22.85 -1.26
N TYR A 10 -28.68 -23.91 -2.05
CA TYR A 10 -27.39 -24.27 -2.65
C TYR A 10 -26.82 -23.16 -3.54
N LYS A 11 -27.67 -22.53 -4.38
CA LYS A 11 -27.25 -21.40 -5.22
C LYS A 11 -26.83 -20.19 -4.39
N SER A 12 -27.58 -19.88 -3.33
CA SER A 12 -27.28 -18.76 -2.45
C SER A 12 -25.98 -19.00 -1.68
N MET A 13 -25.78 -20.22 -1.16
CA MET A 13 -24.55 -20.62 -0.48
C MET A 13 -23.34 -20.58 -1.41
N PHE A 14 -23.50 -21.01 -2.67
CA PHE A 14 -22.45 -20.91 -3.68
C PHE A 14 -22.08 -19.45 -3.99
N MET A 15 -23.07 -18.57 -4.16
CA MET A 15 -22.83 -17.13 -4.39
C MET A 15 -22.12 -16.45 -3.21
N VAL A 16 -22.50 -16.80 -1.98
CA VAL A 16 -21.85 -16.26 -0.77
C VAL A 16 -20.40 -16.76 -0.64
N ALA A 17 -20.17 -18.05 -0.85
CA ALA A 17 -18.82 -18.63 -0.81
C ALA A 17 -17.91 -18.01 -1.88
N LEU A 18 -18.45 -17.77 -3.08
CA LEU A 18 -17.74 -17.09 -4.16
C LEU A 18 -17.39 -15.65 -3.77
N GLY A 19 -18.33 -14.88 -3.21
CA GLY A 19 -18.07 -13.51 -2.74
C GLY A 19 -17.00 -13.42 -1.66
N MET A 20 -16.93 -14.38 -0.73
CA MET A 20 -15.88 -14.43 0.30
C MET A 20 -14.49 -14.76 -0.27
N ALA A 21 -14.40 -15.50 -1.37
CA ALA A 21 -13.12 -15.78 -2.02
C ALA A 21 -12.53 -14.55 -2.73
N TYR A 22 -13.35 -13.54 -3.07
CA TYR A 22 -12.94 -12.31 -3.75
C TYR A 22 -12.60 -11.14 -2.82
N SER A 23 -12.65 -11.30 -1.50
CA SER A 23 -12.29 -10.23 -0.54
C SER A 23 -10.78 -9.99 -0.40
N MET A 24 -9.98 -10.39 -1.40
CA MET A 24 -8.53 -10.33 -1.36
C MET A 24 -8.03 -8.88 -1.31
N GLN A 25 -7.34 -8.58 -0.21
CA GLN A 25 -6.26 -7.61 -0.06
C GLN A 25 -6.57 -6.18 -0.55
N LEU A 26 -7.27 -5.43 0.29
CA LEU A 26 -7.17 -3.97 0.27
C LEU A 26 -5.79 -3.60 0.85
N TYR A 27 -4.79 -3.42 -0.02
CA TYR A 27 -3.57 -2.71 0.31
C TYR A 27 -3.94 -1.24 0.48
N ALA A 28 -4.50 -0.88 1.63
CA ALA A 28 -4.71 0.50 2.05
C ALA A 28 -3.39 1.10 2.58
N HIS A 29 -2.30 0.84 1.86
CA HIS A 29 -1.09 1.62 2.00
C HIS A 29 -1.40 2.99 1.40
N GLY A 30 -0.85 4.08 1.94
CA GLY A 30 -1.19 5.45 1.52
C GLY A 30 -0.87 5.71 0.04
N GLY A 31 -0.65 6.95 -0.37
CA GLY A 31 -0.22 7.23 -1.75
C GLY A 31 1.13 6.59 -2.17
N LEU A 32 1.74 5.74 -1.34
CA LEU A 32 3.04 5.13 -1.55
C LEU A 32 2.92 3.86 -2.40
N SER A 33 3.81 3.72 -3.38
CA SER A 33 3.88 2.53 -4.23
C SER A 33 5.28 2.36 -4.81
N LEU A 34 5.69 1.11 -5.05
CA LEU A 34 6.93 0.82 -5.77
C LEU A 34 6.67 0.98 -7.27
N ALA A 35 7.31 1.98 -7.89
CA ALA A 35 7.20 2.24 -9.32
C ALA A 35 8.54 2.70 -9.88
N GLU A 36 8.99 2.06 -10.96
CA GLU A 36 10.29 2.34 -11.60
C GLU A 36 11.48 2.19 -10.62
N ASP A 37 11.45 1.13 -9.81
CA ASP A 37 12.45 0.85 -8.76
C ASP A 37 12.62 1.98 -7.72
N MET A 38 11.62 2.86 -7.60
CA MET A 38 11.55 3.92 -6.60
C MET A 38 10.28 3.80 -5.77
N CYS A 39 10.36 4.06 -4.47
CA CYS A 39 9.17 4.17 -3.64
C CYS A 39 8.53 5.55 -3.87
N LYS A 40 7.49 5.63 -4.68
CA LYS A 40 6.82 6.90 -5.01
C LYS A 40 5.67 7.15 -4.04
N LEU A 41 5.73 8.26 -3.29
CA LEU A 41 4.58 8.81 -2.59
C LEU A 41 3.83 9.77 -3.52
N THR A 42 2.54 9.49 -3.71
CA THR A 42 1.61 10.26 -4.56
C THR A 42 0.91 11.33 -3.75
N ILE A 43 1.01 12.59 -4.22
CA ILE A 43 0.41 13.78 -3.63
C ILE A 43 -0.42 14.47 -4.71
N GLY A 44 -1.70 14.09 -4.80
CA GLY A 44 -2.55 14.54 -5.91
C GLY A 44 -1.97 14.11 -7.26
N PRO A 45 -1.66 15.03 -8.19
CA PRO A 45 -1.04 14.69 -9.48
C PRO A 45 0.49 14.57 -9.40
N TYR A 46 1.10 14.86 -8.26
CA TYR A 46 2.56 14.91 -8.09
C TYR A 46 3.08 13.67 -7.36
N THR A 47 4.38 13.47 -7.48
CA THR A 47 5.11 12.38 -6.84
C THR A 47 6.35 12.89 -6.14
N MET A 48 6.71 12.21 -5.06
CA MET A 48 7.99 12.36 -4.38
C MET A 48 8.59 10.97 -4.14
N HIS A 49 9.91 10.87 -4.13
CA HIS A 49 10.63 9.66 -3.78
C HIS A 49 10.73 9.58 -2.26
N PHE A 50 10.24 8.48 -1.70
CA PHE A 50 10.36 8.13 -0.30
C PHE A 50 11.48 7.11 -0.14
N THR A 51 12.33 7.29 0.87
CA THR A 51 13.32 6.27 1.21
C THR A 51 13.47 6.14 2.71
N GLY A 52 13.29 4.93 3.23
CA GLY A 52 13.55 4.60 4.62
C GLY A 52 14.86 3.83 4.77
N TYR A 53 15.65 4.16 5.79
CA TYR A 53 16.90 3.47 6.15
C TYR A 53 16.95 3.20 7.66
N GLN A 54 17.53 2.06 8.05
CA GLN A 54 17.90 1.78 9.44
C GLN A 54 19.41 1.54 9.54
N PRO A 55 20.22 2.60 9.74
CA PRO A 55 21.67 2.52 9.64
C PRO A 55 22.30 1.48 10.56
N GLU A 56 21.69 1.24 11.72
CA GLU A 56 22.19 0.32 12.74
C GLU A 56 21.83 -1.15 12.47
N SER A 57 20.88 -1.45 11.59
CA SER A 57 20.39 -2.82 11.34
C SER A 57 20.49 -3.28 9.89
N THR A 58 20.19 -2.41 8.93
CA THR A 58 20.12 -2.76 7.50
C THR A 58 21.18 -2.05 6.65
N GLN A 59 22.07 -1.26 7.28
CA GLN A 59 23.12 -0.48 6.63
C GLN A 59 22.55 0.43 5.52
N GLU A 60 22.82 0.11 4.25
CA GLU A 60 22.40 0.86 3.06
C GLU A 60 21.10 0.33 2.45
N GLN A 61 20.49 -0.71 3.04
CA GLN A 61 19.27 -1.27 2.49
C GLN A 61 18.06 -0.39 2.79
N GLU A 62 17.43 0.04 1.69
CA GLU A 62 16.24 0.87 1.68
C GLU A 62 14.97 0.05 1.94
N PHE A 63 13.98 0.68 2.56
CA PHE A 63 12.61 0.17 2.65
C PHE A 63 11.60 1.24 2.22
N CYS A 64 10.48 0.80 1.63
CA CYS A 64 9.44 1.69 1.13
C CYS A 64 8.35 1.97 2.18
N GLU A 65 7.79 0.94 2.79
CA GLU A 65 6.57 1.07 3.61
C GLU A 65 6.75 0.41 4.98
N ASP A 66 7.11 -0.87 4.97
CA ASP A 66 7.27 -1.65 6.19
C ASP A 66 8.66 -1.42 6.79
N ILE A 67 8.69 -0.74 7.94
CA ILE A 67 9.90 -0.62 8.76
C ILE A 67 10.25 -2.02 9.29
N PRO A 68 11.42 -2.59 8.94
CA PRO A 68 11.68 -4.01 9.17
C PRO A 68 11.98 -4.33 10.64
N LEU A 69 12.57 -3.39 11.39
CA LEU A 69 12.98 -3.58 12.79
C LEU A 69 12.67 -2.35 13.65
N ILE A 70 12.68 -2.51 14.96
CA ILE A 70 12.60 -1.37 15.89
C ILE A 70 14.00 -0.76 16.02
N GLY A 71 14.10 0.57 15.99
CA GLY A 71 15.39 1.25 16.13
C GLY A 71 15.36 2.67 15.57
N ARG A 72 16.55 3.25 15.40
CA ARG A 72 16.69 4.52 14.71
C ARG A 72 16.37 4.32 13.23
N THR A 73 15.48 5.16 12.73
CA THR A 73 15.04 5.15 11.35
C THR A 73 15.29 6.53 10.76
N VAL A 74 15.91 6.56 9.58
CA VAL A 74 16.10 7.77 8.79
C VAL A 74 15.14 7.70 7.61
N VAL A 75 14.38 8.77 7.40
CA VAL A 75 13.49 8.91 6.26
C VAL A 75 13.95 10.08 5.40
N ALA A 76 14.14 9.83 4.11
CA ALA A 76 14.41 10.84 3.10
C ALA A 76 13.16 11.03 2.23
N LEU A 77 12.78 12.28 2.00
CA LEU A 77 11.68 12.68 1.12
C LEU A 77 12.27 13.59 0.04
N ASP A 78 12.29 13.12 -1.21
CA ASP A 78 12.86 13.86 -2.35
C ASP A 78 11.77 14.20 -3.37
N TYR A 79 11.65 15.48 -3.73
CA TYR A 79 10.64 15.92 -4.67
C TYR A 79 11.02 15.55 -6.11
N ILE A 80 10.33 14.55 -6.67
CA ILE A 80 10.46 14.16 -8.08
C ILE A 80 9.89 15.27 -8.97
N ASN A 81 8.71 15.77 -8.62
CA ASN A 81 8.07 16.88 -9.33
C ASN A 81 8.54 18.23 -8.78
N GLU A 82 9.10 19.07 -9.65
CA GLU A 82 9.65 20.38 -9.25
C GLU A 82 8.58 21.33 -8.70
N GLU A 83 7.33 21.14 -9.12
CA GLU A 83 6.16 21.90 -8.68
C GLU A 83 5.92 21.80 -7.17
N LEU A 84 6.41 20.74 -6.51
CA LEU A 84 6.31 20.56 -5.07
C LEU A 84 7.27 21.48 -4.29
N ARG A 85 8.44 21.86 -4.85
CA ARG A 85 9.48 22.63 -4.15
C ARG A 85 9.03 24.00 -3.62
N PRO A 86 8.23 24.80 -4.33
CA PRO A 86 7.73 26.08 -3.80
C PRO A 86 6.56 25.92 -2.82
N MET A 87 6.01 24.71 -2.64
CA MET A 87 4.89 24.47 -1.74
C MET A 87 5.37 24.35 -0.29
N THR A 88 4.57 24.84 0.65
CA THR A 88 4.82 24.63 2.07
C THR A 88 4.69 23.14 2.39
N THR A 89 5.71 22.57 3.02
CA THR A 89 5.71 21.18 3.48
C THR A 89 5.86 21.15 5.01
N GLU A 90 5.10 20.27 5.64
CA GLU A 90 5.13 19.99 7.08
C GLU A 90 5.41 18.51 7.28
N VAL A 91 6.22 18.19 8.30
CA VAL A 91 6.61 16.84 8.70
C VAL A 91 6.36 16.62 10.18
#